data_AF-A0A933Q1W5-F1
#
_entry.id   AF-A0A933Q1W5-F1
#
_cell.length_a   1.000
_cell.length_b   1.000
_cell.length_c   1.000
_cell.angle_alpha   90.00
_cell.angle_beta   90.00
_cell.angle_gamma   90.00
#
_symmetry.space_group_name_H-M   'P 1'
#
loop_
_entity.id
_entity.type
_entity.pdbx_description
1 polymer ?
#
loop_
_entity_poly.entity_id
_entity_poly.type
_entity_poly.pdbx_seq_one_letter_code
_entity_poly.pdbx_strand_id
1 'polypeptide(L)'
;MLKEIKNVTPTGSGRVRQWYTDEYFDVYIWYDDRVEKIIYGFQLCYDTYGDEQSLTWKKDSGFTHSVIDNGDESYSMSKAQIMIPDGIFPYRKVIDEFLNRIDINDRVNKDVLIFVYDKMLEYVNALEKA
;
A
#
# COMPACT_ATOMS: atom_id res chain seq x y z
N MET A 1 -7.25 3.48 -13.61
CA MET A 1 -7.17 2.01 -13.53
C MET A 1 -5.72 1.68 -13.27
N LEU A 2 -5.46 0.96 -12.19
CA LEU A 2 -4.12 0.56 -11.77
C LEU A 2 -3.51 -0.35 -12.83
N LYS A 3 -2.31 -0.01 -13.28
CA LYS A 3 -1.58 -0.79 -14.27
C LYS A 3 -0.27 -1.28 -13.69
N GLU A 4 0.03 -2.55 -13.93
CA GLU A 4 1.33 -3.11 -13.62
C GLU A 4 2.40 -2.49 -14.53
N ILE A 5 3.46 -1.96 -13.94
CA ILE A 5 4.68 -1.59 -14.66
C ILE A 5 5.54 -2.85 -14.78
N LYS A 6 5.67 -3.35 -16.00
CA LYS A 6 6.52 -4.51 -16.32
C LYS A 6 7.99 -4.11 -16.39
N ASN A 7 8.90 -5.04 -16.11
CA ASN A 7 10.36 -4.84 -16.14
C ASN A 7 10.90 -3.85 -15.11
N VAL A 8 10.33 -3.84 -13.89
CA VAL A 8 10.92 -3.06 -12.81
C VAL A 8 12.28 -3.67 -12.44
N THR A 9 13.37 -2.95 -12.70
CA THR A 9 14.74 -3.43 -12.43
C THR A 9 14.87 -3.77 -10.95
N PRO A 10 15.27 -5.00 -10.56
CA PRO A 10 15.59 -5.28 -9.17
C PRO A 10 16.81 -4.43 -8.78
N THR A 11 16.60 -3.41 -7.94
CA THR A 11 17.71 -2.75 -7.26
C THR A 11 18.18 -3.69 -6.15
N GLY A 12 19.50 -3.85 -6.02
CA GLY A 12 20.14 -4.95 -5.29
C GLY A 12 19.55 -5.31 -3.92
N SER A 13 19.71 -6.59 -3.57
CA SER A 13 19.19 -7.31 -2.39
C SER A 13 17.84 -8.05 -2.52
N GLY A 14 17.45 -8.46 -3.73
CA GLY A 14 16.62 -9.67 -3.88
C GLY A 14 15.10 -9.50 -3.81
N ARG A 15 14.55 -8.30 -3.88
CA ARG A 15 13.08 -8.13 -3.90
C ARG A 15 12.60 -7.96 -5.33
N VAL A 16 12.07 -9.04 -5.93
CA VAL A 16 11.24 -8.86 -7.13
C VAL A 16 10.05 -7.99 -6.70
N ARG A 17 9.98 -6.79 -7.26
CA ARG A 17 8.97 -5.78 -6.97
C ARG A 17 7.93 -5.78 -8.09
N GLN A 18 6.68 -6.06 -7.74
CA GLN A 18 5.58 -5.63 -8.61
C GLN A 18 5.19 -4.22 -8.21
N TRP A 19 4.94 -3.39 -9.22
CA TRP A 19 4.52 -2.01 -9.04
C TRP A 19 3.27 -1.78 -9.86
N TYR A 20 2.19 -1.40 -9.20
CA TYR A 20 0.97 -0.95 -9.84
C TYR A 20 0.84 0.55 -9.65
N THR A 21 0.56 1.28 -10.71
CA THR A 21 0.44 2.74 -10.64
C THR A 21 -0.70 3.25 -11.49
N ASP A 22 -1.29 4.36 -11.05
CA ASP A 22 -2.03 5.29 -11.90
C ASP A 22 -1.89 6.72 -11.38
N GLU A 23 -2.77 7.62 -11.82
CA GLU A 23 -2.73 9.04 -11.43
C GLU A 23 -2.97 9.30 -9.93
N TYR A 24 -3.49 8.33 -9.18
CA TYR A 24 -3.86 8.49 -7.78
C TYR A 24 -3.07 7.58 -6.83
N PHE A 25 -2.68 6.39 -7.30
CA PHE A 25 -2.06 5.37 -6.47
C PHE A 25 -0.71 4.91 -7.02
N ASP A 26 0.19 4.64 -6.08
CA ASP A 26 1.33 3.76 -6.28
C ASP A 26 1.26 2.59 -5.30
N VAL A 27 1.29 1.37 -5.82
CA VAL A 27 1.24 0.13 -5.04
C VAL A 27 2.50 -0.67 -5.28
N TYR A 28 3.33 -0.79 -4.25
CA TYR A 28 4.52 -1.62 -4.27
C TYR A 28 4.24 -2.94 -3.55
N ILE A 29 4.59 -4.05 -4.18
CA ILE A 29 4.46 -5.39 -3.61
C ILE A 29 5.85 -5.98 -3.40
N TRP A 30 6.07 -6.53 -2.20
CA TRP A 30 7.26 -7.31 -1.85
C TRP A 30 6.85 -8.76 -1.65
N TYR A 31 7.60 -9.68 -2.26
CA TYR A 31 7.45 -11.11 -2.06
C TYR A 31 8.47 -11.65 -1.05
N ASP A 32 8.20 -12.83 -0.51
CA ASP A 32 9.10 -13.57 0.36
C ASP A 32 10.27 -14.15 -0.46
N ASP A 33 11.50 -13.87 -0.05
CA ASP A 33 12.70 -14.30 -0.76
C ASP A 33 12.88 -15.83 -0.74
N ARG A 34 12.23 -16.54 0.18
CA ARG A 34 12.36 -18.00 0.36
C ARG A 34 11.31 -18.78 -0.41
N VAL A 35 10.16 -18.16 -0.70
CA VAL A 35 9.03 -18.81 -1.38
C VAL A 35 8.48 -17.90 -2.45
N GLU A 36 8.68 -18.29 -3.71
CA GLU A 36 8.15 -17.57 -4.87
C GLU A 36 6.64 -17.39 -4.73
N LYS A 37 6.15 -16.17 -5.01
CA LYS A 37 4.72 -15.79 -5.00
C LYS A 37 4.04 -15.67 -3.63
N ILE A 38 4.75 -15.78 -2.50
CA ILE A 38 4.18 -15.37 -1.20
C ILE A 38 4.40 -13.87 -1.00
N ILE A 39 3.32 -13.10 -0.84
CA ILE A 39 3.43 -11.67 -0.52
C ILE A 39 3.95 -11.52 0.92
N TYR A 40 5.10 -10.87 1.07
CA TYR A 40 5.72 -10.55 2.35
C TYR A 40 5.26 -9.18 2.88
N GLY A 41 4.94 -8.26 1.97
CA GLY A 41 4.41 -6.95 2.34
C GLY A 41 4.00 -6.12 1.14
N PHE A 42 3.39 -4.98 1.42
CA PHE A 42 3.10 -3.97 0.42
C PHE A 42 3.22 -2.56 0.99
N GLN A 43 3.28 -1.58 0.09
CA GLN A 43 3.08 -0.18 0.40
C GLN A 43 2.11 0.41 -0.63
N LEU A 44 1.03 1.01 -0.13
CA LEU A 44 0.05 1.77 -0.89
C LEU A 44 0.33 3.25 -0.63
N CYS A 45 0.88 3.96 -1.60
CA CYS A 45 0.98 5.41 -1.60
C CYS A 45 -0.23 6.01 -2.31
N TYR A 46 -0.76 7.09 -1.76
CA TYR A 46 -1.91 7.79 -2.31
C TYR A 46 -1.85 9.26 -1.93
N ASP A 47 -2.30 10.13 -2.84
CA ASP A 47 -2.41 11.56 -2.57
C ASP A 47 -3.83 11.88 -2.09
N THR A 48 -3.95 12.58 -0.95
CA THR A 48 -5.21 13.21 -0.58
C THR A 48 -5.01 14.71 -0.40
N TYR A 49 -5.33 15.49 -1.44
CA TYR A 49 -5.31 16.96 -1.45
C TYR A 49 -3.92 17.62 -1.42
N GLY A 50 -2.90 16.98 -2.00
CA GLY A 50 -1.52 17.47 -2.05
C GLY A 50 -0.64 16.94 -0.91
N ASP A 51 -1.22 16.21 0.03
CA ASP A 51 -0.50 15.48 1.08
C ASP A 51 -0.40 14.01 0.66
N GLU A 52 0.77 13.61 0.19
CA GLU A 52 1.04 12.22 -0.12
C GLU A 52 1.11 11.41 1.18
N GLN A 53 0.43 10.27 1.22
CA GLN A 53 0.39 9.40 2.37
C GLN A 53 0.65 7.97 1.94
N SER A 54 1.09 7.13 2.88
CA SER A 54 1.30 5.72 2.63
C SER A 54 0.74 4.83 3.71
N LEU A 55 0.10 3.73 3.29
CA LEU A 55 -0.23 2.60 4.13
C LEU A 55 0.72 1.45 3.78
N THR A 56 1.57 1.09 4.73
CA THR A 56 2.51 -0.01 4.61
C THR A 56 2.05 -1.18 5.46
N TRP A 57 2.09 -2.38 4.90
CA TRP A 57 1.91 -3.62 5.65
C TRP A 57 3.09 -4.56 5.40
N LYS A 58 3.61 -5.16 6.46
CA LYS A 58 4.60 -6.24 6.36
C LYS A 58 4.18 -7.38 7.27
N LYS A 59 4.38 -8.61 6.82
CA LYS A 59 4.03 -9.84 7.54
C LYS A 59 4.57 -9.87 8.98
N ASP A 60 5.79 -9.39 9.20
CA ASP A 60 6.47 -9.47 10.50
C ASP A 60 6.24 -8.24 11.40
N SER A 61 5.81 -7.11 10.86
CA SER A 61 5.68 -5.84 11.61
C SER A 61 4.29 -5.20 11.58
N GLY A 62 3.33 -5.80 10.88
CA GLY A 62 1.96 -5.31 10.77
C GLY A 62 1.84 -4.02 9.94
N PHE A 63 0.85 -3.19 10.29
CA PHE A 63 0.52 -1.96 9.58
C PHE A 63 1.31 -0.75 10.09
N THR A 64 1.60 0.17 9.18
CA THR A 64 2.15 1.50 9.48
C THR A 64 1.57 2.48 8.48
N HIS A 65 1.02 3.59 8.98
CA HIS A 65 0.49 4.68 8.16
C HIS A 65 1.37 5.92 8.33
N SER A 66 1.76 6.57 7.24
CA SER A 66 2.72 7.68 7.29
C SER A 66 2.35 8.77 6.29
N VAL A 67 2.61 10.02 6.66
CA VAL A 67 2.54 11.17 5.74
C VAL A 67 3.90 11.32 5.07
N ILE A 68 3.91 11.49 3.76
CA ILE A 68 5.09 11.74 2.93
C ILE A 68 5.13 13.26 2.70
N ASP A 69 6.08 13.93 3.34
CA ASP A 69 6.34 15.35 3.09
C ASP A 69 7.26 15.47 1.87
N ASN A 70 6.83 16.24 0.86
CA ASN A 70 7.60 16.48 -0.37
C ASN A 70 8.73 17.53 -0.18
N GLY A 71 9.00 17.99 1.05
CA GLY A 71 9.83 19.19 1.31
C GLY A 71 11.03 19.09 2.27
N ASP A 72 11.19 18.07 3.11
CA ASP A 72 12.35 18.02 4.03
C ASP A 72 12.70 16.56 4.40
N GLU A 73 14.01 16.24 4.47
CA GLU A 73 14.60 14.90 4.68
C GLU A 73 14.26 14.24 6.04
N SER A 74 13.25 14.73 6.75
CA SER A 74 12.69 14.09 7.92
C SER A 74 11.49 13.23 7.54
N TYR A 75 11.73 11.93 7.35
CA TYR A 75 10.70 10.90 7.45
C TYR A 75 9.98 11.07 8.79
N SER A 76 8.89 11.84 8.82
CA SER A 76 7.95 11.85 9.93
C SER A 76 7.20 10.52 9.89
N MET A 77 7.90 9.46 10.30
CA MET A 77 7.29 8.19 10.65
C MET A 77 6.41 8.48 11.86
N SER A 78 5.16 8.86 11.62
CA SER A 78 4.07 8.60 12.54
C SER A 78 4.02 7.09 12.68
N LYS A 79 4.84 6.57 13.59
CA LYS A 79 4.96 5.14 13.88
C LYS A 79 3.71 4.76 14.67
N ALA A 80 2.56 4.82 14.02
CA ALA A 80 1.32 4.30 14.54
C ALA A 80 1.42 2.77 14.51
N GLN A 81 2.22 2.20 15.42
CA GLN A 81 1.90 0.91 16.00
C GLN A 81 0.64 1.14 16.82
N ILE A 82 -0.51 1.15 16.14
CA ILE A 82 -1.86 1.34 16.69
C ILE A 82 -1.87 2.33 17.88
N MET A 83 -1.74 3.62 17.59
CA MET A 83 -2.05 4.67 18.57
C MET A 83 -2.58 5.89 17.79
N ILE A 84 -3.87 6.20 17.99
CA ILE A 84 -4.62 7.30 17.37
C ILE A 84 -4.69 8.41 18.43
N PRO A 85 -4.20 9.62 18.15
CA PRO A 85 -5.11 10.72 17.82
C PRO A 85 -4.55 11.59 16.67
N ASP A 86 -5.36 11.80 15.63
CA ASP A 86 -5.24 12.84 14.58
C ASP A 86 -4.38 12.59 13.32
N GLY A 87 -4.12 11.34 12.95
CA GLY A 87 -3.73 10.95 11.58
C GLY A 87 -4.85 10.15 10.90
N ILE A 88 -5.89 10.82 10.40
CA ILE A 88 -7.09 10.15 9.89
C ILE A 88 -6.80 9.51 8.54
N PHE A 89 -6.57 8.19 8.50
CA PHE A 89 -6.61 7.42 7.25
C PHE A 89 -8.01 7.58 6.63
N PRO A 90 -8.17 8.23 5.45
CA PRO A 90 -9.49 8.53 4.86
C PRO A 90 -10.06 7.29 4.16
N TYR A 91 -10.26 6.22 4.94
CA TYR A 91 -10.45 4.87 4.45
C TYR A 91 -11.57 4.73 3.44
N ARG A 92 -12.72 5.39 3.64
CA ARG A 92 -13.85 5.34 2.69
C ARG A 92 -13.42 5.80 1.31
N LYS A 93 -12.82 6.99 1.22
CA LYS A 93 -12.36 7.56 -0.05
C LYS A 93 -11.27 6.67 -0.68
N VAL A 94 -10.26 6.29 0.09
CA VAL A 94 -9.14 5.50 -0.43
C VAL A 94 -9.61 4.13 -0.93
N ILE A 95 -10.50 3.46 -0.20
CA ILE A 95 -11.07 2.17 -0.60
C ILE A 95 -11.93 2.31 -1.87
N ASP A 96 -12.82 3.31 -1.93
CA ASP A 96 -13.69 3.53 -3.08
C ASP A 96 -12.86 3.85 -4.34
N GLU A 97 -11.87 4.74 -4.23
CA GLU A 97 -10.97 5.06 -5.34
C GLU A 97 -10.17 3.84 -5.80
N PHE A 98 -9.71 2.99 -4.86
CA PHE A 98 -8.95 1.78 -5.16
C PHE A 98 -9.81 0.78 -5.94
N LEU A 99 -11.02 0.49 -5.46
CA LEU A 99 -11.96 -0.42 -6.12
C LEU A 99 -12.32 0.04 -7.54
N ASN A 100 -12.55 1.34 -7.72
CA ASN A 100 -12.86 1.92 -9.05
C ASN A 100 -11.69 1.81 -10.04
N ARG A 101 -10.47 1.54 -9.55
CA ARG A 101 -9.26 1.44 -10.36
C ARG A 101 -8.81 0.02 -10.62
N ILE A 102 -9.39 -0.99 -9.96
CA ILE A 102 -9.07 -2.40 -10.25
C ILE A 102 -9.67 -2.79 -11.60
N ASP A 103 -8.84 -3.32 -12.50
CA ASP A 103 -9.34 -4.02 -13.68
C ASP A 103 -9.84 -5.41 -13.32
N ILE A 104 -11.16 -5.60 -13.27
CA ILE A 104 -11.74 -6.90 -12.98
C ILE A 104 -11.49 -7.96 -14.05
N ASN A 105 -11.12 -7.54 -15.27
CA ASN A 105 -10.85 -8.44 -16.40
C ASN A 105 -9.37 -8.88 -16.43
N ASP A 106 -8.49 -8.16 -15.75
CA ASP A 106 -7.08 -8.54 -15.61
C ASP A 106 -6.90 -9.57 -14.49
N ARG A 107 -7.19 -10.84 -14.82
CA ARG A 107 -7.16 -11.95 -13.86
C ARG A 107 -5.82 -12.11 -13.14
N VAL A 108 -4.70 -11.75 -13.77
CA VAL A 108 -3.36 -11.95 -13.21
C VAL A 108 -3.10 -10.91 -12.12
N ASN A 109 -3.43 -9.65 -12.41
CA ASN A 109 -3.17 -8.55 -11.48
C ASN A 109 -4.24 -8.43 -10.39
N LYS A 110 -5.47 -8.91 -10.68
CA LYS A 110 -6.59 -8.84 -9.76
C LYS A 110 -6.31 -9.53 -8.42
N ASP A 111 -5.68 -10.71 -8.40
CA ASP A 111 -5.47 -11.45 -7.16
C ASP A 111 -4.56 -10.69 -6.18
N VAL A 112 -3.52 -10.04 -6.69
CA VAL A 112 -2.60 -9.22 -5.90
C VAL A 112 -3.29 -7.96 -5.38
N LEU A 113 -4.09 -7.31 -6.22
CA LEU A 113 -4.84 -6.11 -5.81
C LEU A 113 -5.97 -6.43 -4.83
N ILE A 114 -6.64 -7.58 -4.95
CA ILE A 114 -7.60 -8.08 -3.95
C ILE A 114 -6.91 -8.29 -2.61
N PHE A 115 -5.71 -8.89 -2.60
CA PHE A 115 -4.97 -9.07 -1.35
C PHE A 115 -4.68 -7.73 -0.65
N VAL A 116 -4.29 -6.70 -1.40
CA VAL A 116 -4.08 -5.35 -0.86
C VAL A 116 -5.38 -4.78 -0.30
N TYR A 117 -6.49 -4.92 -1.04
CA TYR A 117 -7.82 -4.49 -0.59
C TYR A 117 -8.25 -5.18 0.72
N ASP A 118 -8.09 -6.51 0.82
CA ASP A 118 -8.43 -7.27 2.03
C ASP A 118 -7.60 -6.78 3.23
N LYS A 119 -6.33 -6.44 3.01
CA LYS A 119 -5.46 -5.87 4.05
C LYS A 119 -5.85 -4.44 4.43
N MET A 120 -6.34 -3.63 3.50
CA MET A 120 -6.92 -2.32 3.82
C MET A 120 -8.14 -2.49 4.74
N LEU A 121 -9.03 -3.46 4.45
CA LEU A 121 -10.17 -3.76 5.32
C LEU A 121 -9.74 -4.26 6.70
N GLU A 122 -8.72 -5.12 6.78
CA GLU A 122 -8.14 -5.56 8.05
C GLU A 122 -7.66 -4.36 8.89
N TYR A 123 -6.98 -3.40 8.25
CA TYR A 123 -6.53 -2.18 8.90
C TYR A 123 -7.70 -1.32 9.41
N VAL A 124 -8.73 -1.10 8.59
CA VAL A 124 -9.92 -0.34 8.98
C VAL A 124 -10.64 -0.99 10.17
N ASN A 125 -10.84 -2.30 10.12
CA ASN A 125 -11.45 -3.05 11.22
C ASN A 125 -10.62 -2.97 12.51
N ALA A 126 -9.29 -2.86 12.41
CA ALA A 126 -8.43 -2.66 13.57
C ALA A 126 -8.56 -1.24 14.13
N LEU A 127 -8.72 -0.22 13.27
CA LEU A 127 -8.96 1.16 13.68
C LEU A 127 -10.32 1.34 14.38
N GLU A 128 -11.38 0.68 13.90
CA GLU A 128 -12.73 0.78 14.50
C GLU A 128 -12.84 0.10 15.88
N LYS A 129 -11.90 -0.80 16.20
CA LYS A 129 -11.85 -1.54 17.47
C LYS A 129 -10.94 -0.93 18.53
N ALA A 130 -10.11 0.05 18.14
CA ALA A 130 -9.18 0.76 19.02
C ALA A 130 -9.87 1.91 19.75
#